data_AF-A0A966F6K9-F1
#
_entry.id   AF-A0A966F6K9-F1
#
_cell.length_a   1.000
_cell.length_b   1.000
_cell.length_c   1.000
_cell.angle_alpha   90.00
_cell.angle_beta   90.00
_cell.angle_gamma   90.00
#
_symmetry.space_group_name_H-M   'P 1'
#
loop_
_entity.id
_entity.type
_entity.pdbx_description
1 polymer ?
#
loop_
_entity_poly.entity_id
_entity_poly.type
_entity_poly.pdbx_seq_one_letter_code
_entity_poly.pdbx_strand_id
1 'polypeptide(L)' 'MTRSKGAFAALRKLEDERAKLDKKQRELETKAAAELGRMFLGSGVEAFSAKSLKLLGTALGKMTEEQALSALKIESSA' A
#
# COMPACT_ATOMS: atom_id res chain seq x y z
N MET A 1 37.17 -12.24 23.42
CA MET A 1 36.76 -11.40 22.27
C MET A 1 35.79 -12.18 21.41
N THR A 2 34.47 -11.92 21.41
CA THR A 2 33.54 -12.51 20.38
C THR A 2 32.09 -12.02 20.41
N ARG A 3 31.57 -11.43 21.51
CA ARG A 3 30.14 -11.03 21.57
C ARG A 3 29.75 -9.84 20.68
N SER A 4 30.62 -8.83 20.54
CA SER A 4 30.30 -7.61 19.76
C SER A 4 30.23 -7.84 18.24
N LYS A 5 31.04 -8.77 17.71
CA LYS A 5 31.01 -9.13 16.28
C LYS A 5 29.71 -9.85 15.88
N GLY A 6 29.14 -10.67 16.78
CA GLY A 6 27.86 -11.35 16.54
C GLY A 6 26.67 -10.39 16.52
N ALA A 7 26.65 -9.41 17.43
CA ALA A 7 25.60 -8.38 17.46
C ALA A 7 25.62 -7.49 16.20
N PHE A 8 26.81 -7.10 15.73
CA PHE A 8 26.94 -6.35 14.47
C PHE A 8 26.50 -7.15 13.24
N ALA A 9 26.86 -8.44 13.17
CA ALA A 9 26.41 -9.31 12.09
C ALA A 9 24.89 -9.50 12.09
N ALA A 10 24.27 -9.63 13.27
CA ALA A 10 22.83 -9.73 13.43
C ALA A 10 22.12 -8.43 13.02
N LEU A 11 22.64 -7.27 13.42
CA LEU A 11 22.11 -5.96 13.01
C LEU A 11 22.15 -5.79 11.50
N ARG A 12 23.29 -6.11 10.86
CA ARG A 12 23.43 -6.00 9.41
C ARG A 12 22.47 -6.92 8.65
N LYS A 13 22.22 -8.12 9.18
CA LYS A 13 21.24 -9.05 8.61
C LYS A 13 19.82 -8.49 8.70
N LEU A 14 19.46 -7.86 9.82
CA LEU A 14 18.15 -7.21 9.98
C LEU A 14 17.99 -6.00 9.05
N GLU A 15 19.04 -5.22 8.84
CA GLU A 15 19.04 -4.11 7.87
C GLU A 15 18.82 -4.62 6.43
N ASP A 16 19.49 -5.71 6.04
CA ASP A 16 19.31 -6.33 4.73
C ASP A 16 17.91 -6.93 4.54
N GLU A 17 17.34 -7.53 5.61
CA GLU A 17 15.97 -8.04 5.60
C GLU A 17 14.94 -6.92 5.45
N ARG A 18 15.15 -5.80 6.15
CA ARG A 18 14.30 -4.61 6.03
C ARG A 18 14.31 -4.03 4.62
N ALA A 19 15.50 -3.89 4.02
CA ALA A 19 15.63 -3.40 2.64
C ALA A 19 14.91 -4.31 1.62
N LYS A 20 14.89 -5.63 1.84
CA LYS A 20 14.13 -6.57 0.99
C LYS A 20 12.63 -6.44 1.17
N LEU A 21 12.16 -6.22 2.40
CA LEU A 21 10.75 -5.97 2.68
C LEU A 21 10.27 -4.67 2.03
N ASP A 22 11.03 -3.59 2.15
CA ASP A 22 10.72 -2.30 1.52
C ASP A 22 10.60 -2.43 -0.01
N LYS A 23 11.49 -3.21 -0.64
CA LYS A 23 11.42 -3.47 -2.09
C LYS A 23 10.15 -4.25 -2.45
N LYS A 24 9.83 -5.29 -1.69
CA LYS A 24 8.64 -6.12 -1.93
C LYS A 24 7.35 -5.31 -1.71
N GLN A 25 7.34 -4.41 -0.74
CA GLN A 25 6.24 -3.49 -0.49
C GLN A 25 5.99 -2.61 -1.73
N ARG A 26 7.01 -1.96 -2.27
CA ARG A 26 6.88 -1.11 -3.48
C ARG A 26 6.35 -1.90 -4.70
N GLU A 27 6.79 -3.14 -4.88
CA GLU A 27 6.30 -4.01 -5.95
C GLU A 27 4.83 -4.39 -5.76
N LEU A 28 4.39 -4.62 -4.52
CA LEU A 28 3.00 -4.92 -4.19
C LEU A 28 2.10 -3.69 -4.34
N GLU A 29 2.55 -2.52 -3.91
CA GLU A 29 1.85 -1.24 -4.09
C GLU A 29 1.63 -0.94 -5.60
N THR A 30 2.66 -1.16 -6.42
CA THR A 30 2.57 -0.98 -7.88
C THR A 30 1.54 -1.93 -8.50
N LYS A 31 1.47 -3.19 -8.04
CA LYS A 31 0.49 -4.17 -8.51
C LYS A 31 -0.93 -3.81 -8.08
N ALA A 32 -1.12 -3.39 -6.83
CA ALA A 32 -2.42 -2.99 -6.30
C ALA A 32 -2.96 -1.74 -7.01
N ALA A 33 -2.12 -0.72 -7.25
CA ALA A 33 -2.50 0.45 -8.03
C ALA A 33 -2.89 0.08 -9.48
N ALA A 34 -2.15 -0.84 -10.11
CA ALA A 34 -2.48 -1.34 -11.44
C ALA A 34 -3.77 -2.19 -11.46
N GLU A 35 -4.05 -2.95 -10.39
CA GLU A 35 -5.28 -3.74 -10.25
C GLU A 35 -6.49 -2.84 -10.01
N LEU A 36 -6.40 -1.86 -9.12
CA LEU A 36 -7.44 -0.84 -8.94
C LEU A 36 -7.68 -0.09 -10.25
N GLY A 37 -6.61 0.35 -10.94
CA GLY A 37 -6.72 0.98 -12.26
C GLY A 37 -7.42 0.07 -13.28
N ARG A 38 -7.11 -1.24 -13.30
CA ARG A 38 -7.82 -2.22 -14.14
C ARG A 38 -9.24 -2.48 -13.71
N MET A 39 -9.58 -2.44 -12.42
CA MET A 39 -10.96 -2.54 -11.96
C MET A 39 -11.76 -1.30 -12.40
N PHE A 40 -11.19 -0.10 -12.28
CA PHE A 40 -11.83 1.12 -12.77
C PHE A 40 -12.00 1.13 -14.29
N LEU A 41 -10.98 0.72 -15.05
CA LEU A 41 -11.01 0.72 -16.51
C LEU A 41 -11.73 -0.50 -17.12
N GLY A 42 -11.71 -1.64 -16.44
CA GLY A 42 -12.21 -2.92 -16.92
C GLY A 42 -13.66 -3.23 -16.49
N SER A 43 -14.12 -2.68 -15.36
CA SER A 43 -15.54 -2.78 -14.98
C SER A 43 -16.37 -1.66 -15.62
N GLY A 44 -15.72 -0.57 -16.05
CA GLY A 44 -16.38 0.69 -16.37
C GLY A 44 -16.99 1.33 -15.11
N VAL A 45 -16.99 2.66 -15.06
CA VAL A 45 -17.74 3.41 -14.03
C VAL A 45 -19.23 3.00 -14.02
N GLU A 46 -19.72 2.52 -15.15
CA GLU A 46 -21.08 2.05 -15.42
C GLU A 46 -21.49 0.82 -14.58
N ALA A 47 -20.54 -0.02 -14.15
CA ALA A 47 -20.81 -1.15 -13.26
C ALA A 47 -21.14 -0.72 -11.83
N PHE A 48 -20.83 0.53 -11.46
CA PHE A 48 -21.17 1.07 -10.16
C PHE A 48 -22.55 1.73 -10.21
N SER A 49 -23.41 1.42 -9.23
CA SER A 49 -24.65 2.15 -9.08
C SER A 49 -24.37 3.64 -8.80
N ALA A 50 -25.25 4.54 -9.27
CA ALA A 50 -25.14 5.98 -9.02
C ALA A 50 -25.02 6.31 -7.51
N LYS A 51 -25.66 5.50 -6.65
CA LYS A 51 -25.56 5.62 -5.19
C LYS A 51 -24.16 5.27 -4.69
N SER A 52 -23.57 4.20 -5.20
CA SER A 52 -22.22 3.76 -4.86
C SER A 52 -21.16 4.75 -5.32
N LEU A 53 -21.31 5.30 -6.53
CA LEU A 53 -20.44 6.35 -7.07
C LEU A 53 -20.52 7.64 -6.26
N LYS A 54 -21.74 8.07 -5.92
CA LYS A 54 -21.93 9.25 -5.08
C LYS A 54 -21.29 9.08 -3.70
N LEU A 55 -21.44 7.91 -3.08
CA LEU A 55 -20.81 7.60 -1.79
C LEU A 55 -19.28 7.64 -1.89
N LEU A 56 -18.71 7.00 -2.91
CA LEU A 56 -17.26 7.02 -3.16
C LEU A 56 -16.75 8.44 -3.41
N GLY A 57 -17.36 9.19 -4.32
CA GLY A 57 -16.95 10.57 -4.63
C GLY A 57 -17.12 11.52 -3.44
N THR A 58 -18.16 11.35 -2.62
CA THR A 58 -18.39 12.17 -1.43
C THR A 58 -17.42 11.82 -0.31
N ALA A 59 -17.05 10.54 -0.16
CA ALA A 59 -16.06 10.11 0.81
C ALA A 59 -14.66 10.60 0.41
N LEU A 60 -14.26 10.39 -0.85
CA LEU A 60 -12.96 10.82 -1.37
C LEU A 60 -12.81 12.35 -1.40
N GLY A 61 -13.86 13.09 -1.78
CA GLY A 61 -13.83 14.57 -1.81
C GLY A 61 -13.77 15.24 -0.44
N LYS A 62 -13.97 14.49 0.65
CA LYS A 62 -13.84 14.96 2.04
C LYS A 62 -12.50 14.58 2.67
N MET A 63 -11.66 13.86 1.94
CA MET A 63 -10.40 13.32 2.43
C MET A 63 -9.23 14.05 1.76
N THR A 64 -8.17 14.30 2.51
CA THR A 64 -6.87 14.59 1.89
C THR A 64 -6.36 13.33 1.18
N GLU A 65 -5.38 13.48 0.29
CA GLU A 65 -4.80 12.36 -0.44
C GLU A 65 -4.35 11.24 0.52
N GLU A 66 -3.71 11.58 1.63
CA GLU A 66 -3.27 10.62 2.65
C GLU A 66 -4.45 9.91 3.34
N GLN A 67 -5.53 10.63 3.63
CA GLN A 67 -6.72 10.07 4.29
C GLN A 67 -7.51 9.15 3.35
N ALA A 68 -7.56 9.50 2.06
CA ALA A 68 -8.20 8.70 1.03
C ALA A 68 -7.46 7.37 0.85
N LEU A 69 -6.13 7.41 0.83
CA LEU A 69 -5.28 6.22 0.81
C LEU A 69 -5.53 5.36 2.07
N SER A 70 -5.54 5.97 3.25
CA SER A 70 -5.87 5.31 4.53
C SER A 70 -7.22 4.56 4.49
N ALA A 71 -8.28 5.24 4.06
CA ALA A 71 -9.65 4.71 4.08
C ALA A 71 -9.90 3.58 3.07
N LEU A 72 -9.11 3.53 1.99
CA LEU A 72 -9.07 2.39 1.07
C LEU A 72 -8.45 1.13 1.70
N LYS A 73 -8.14 1.17 3.02
CA LYS A 73 -7.31 0.18 3.71
C LYS A 73 -5.96 -0.01 3.03
N ILE A 74 -5.47 1.04 2.37
CA ILE A 74 -4.06 1.21 2.08
C ILE A 74 -3.44 1.82 3.35
N GLU A 75 -3.71 1.20 4.51
CA GLU A 75 -3.06 1.54 5.77
C GLU A 75 -1.97 0.53 6.01
N SER A 76 -0.73 1.03 5.87
CA SER A 76 0.47 0.69 6.63
C SER A 76 0.39 -0.67 7.34
N SER A 77 0.29 -1.73 6.55
CA SER A 77 0.39 -3.09 7.07
C SER A 77 1.86 -3.38 7.27
N ALA A 78 2.26 -3.45 8.54
CA ALA A 78 3.57 -3.85 9.04
C ALA A 78 4.11 -5.13 8.39
#